data_AF-A0AAW0X373-F1
#
_entry.id   AF-A0AAW0X373-F1
#
_cell.length_a   1.000
_cell.length_b   1.000
_cell.length_c   1.000
_cell.angle_alpha   90.00
_cell.angle_beta   90.00
_cell.angle_gamma   90.00
#
_symmetry.space_group_name_H-M   'P 1'
#
loop_
_entity.id
_entity.type
_entity.pdbx_description
1 polymer ?
#
loop_
_entity_poly.entity_id
_entity_poly.type
_entity_poly.pdbx_seq_one_letter_code
_entity_poly.pdbx_strand_id
1 'polypeptide(L)'
;EEQLLRKFNDADNSMIDKLHMMLGEVAEIDRIKEALQLNMQGVELSDNFLDNSVTLLQRYRTMMYAVYYKQPSHPQVMWSHFLLPHDVHGVTSYALNKFFIPYGALSAPLFFD
;
A
#
# COMPACT_ATOMS: atom_id res chain seq x y z
N GLU A 1 27.43 24.67 -23.63
CA GLU A 1 26.12 25.29 -23.32
C GLU A 1 24.97 24.53 -23.97
N GLU A 2 24.98 24.35 -25.30
CA GLU A 2 23.93 23.63 -26.03
C GLU A 2 23.70 22.16 -25.57
N GLN A 3 24.77 21.43 -25.23
CA GLN A 3 24.66 20.07 -24.68
C GLN A 3 24.06 20.03 -23.26
N LEU A 4 24.25 21.09 -22.47
CA LEU A 4 23.66 21.20 -21.13
C LEU A 4 22.17 21.52 -21.24
N LEU A 5 21.79 22.41 -22.15
CA LEU A 5 20.40 22.73 -22.48
C LEU A 5 19.63 21.51 -23.01
N ARG A 6 20.24 20.70 -23.86
CA ARG A 6 19.63 19.43 -24.33
C ARG A 6 19.41 18.45 -23.19
N LYS A 7 20.41 18.23 -22.32
CA LYS A 7 20.26 17.39 -21.12
C LYS A 7 19.19 17.90 -20.16
N PHE A 8 19.05 19.21 -20.04
CA PHE A 8 18.02 19.83 -19.21
C PHE A 8 16.62 19.58 -19.80
N ASN A 9 16.44 19.82 -21.10
CA ASN A 9 15.18 19.56 -21.78
C ASN A 9 14.80 18.06 -21.79
N ASP A 10 15.77 17.17 -21.97
CA ASP A 10 15.55 15.72 -21.89
C ASP A 10 15.16 15.29 -20.47
N ALA A 11 15.76 15.90 -19.44
CA ALA A 11 15.39 15.65 -18.04
C ALA A 11 13.97 16.15 -17.73
N ASP A 12 13.60 17.35 -18.17
CA ASP A 12 12.24 17.89 -18.02
C ASP A 12 11.20 16.99 -18.68
N ASN A 13 11.46 16.54 -19.92
CA ASN A 13 10.58 15.61 -20.61
C ASN A 13 10.48 14.27 -19.87
N SER A 14 11.58 13.74 -19.33
CA SER A 14 11.56 12.48 -18.56
C SER A 14 10.76 12.58 -17.26
N MET A 15 10.77 13.73 -16.58
CA MET A 15 9.95 13.96 -15.38
C MET A 15 8.47 14.08 -15.73
N ILE A 16 8.17 14.77 -16.83
CA ILE A 16 6.81 14.88 -17.36
C ILE A 16 6.28 13.50 -17.73
N ASP A 17 7.06 12.69 -18.44
CA ASP A 17 6.67 11.32 -18.82
C ASP A 17 6.43 10.46 -17.59
N LYS A 18 7.31 10.56 -16.58
CA LYS A 18 7.13 9.86 -15.31
C LYS A 18 5.83 10.26 -14.63
N LEU A 19 5.50 11.55 -14.60
CA LEU A 19 4.26 12.05 -14.00
C LEU A 19 3.03 11.54 -14.78
N HIS A 20 3.06 11.56 -16.12
CA HIS A 20 1.98 11.02 -16.95
C HIS A 20 1.75 9.52 -16.74
N MET A 21 2.82 8.78 -16.43
CA MET A 21 2.74 7.35 -16.13
C MET A 21 2.46 7.05 -14.65
N MET A 22 2.34 8.07 -13.79
CA MET A 22 2.13 7.86 -12.35
C MET A 22 0.68 7.42 -12.10
N LEU A 23 0.52 6.33 -11.34
CA LEU A 23 -0.80 5.80 -11.00
C LEU A 23 -1.13 6.06 -9.51
N GLY A 24 -2.39 6.38 -9.24
CA GLY A 24 -2.93 6.52 -7.90
C GLY A 24 -3.71 5.29 -7.48
N GLU A 25 -3.54 4.86 -6.23
CA GLU A 25 -4.33 3.81 -5.60
C GLU A 25 -4.92 4.36 -4.30
N VAL A 26 -6.24 4.25 -4.15
CA VAL A 26 -6.96 4.70 -2.95
C VAL A 26 -7.58 3.50 -2.28
N ALA A 27 -7.46 3.42 -0.96
CA ALA A 27 -8.02 2.33 -0.20
C ALA A 27 -9.56 2.42 -0.11
N GLU A 28 -10.25 1.49 -0.75
CA GLU A 28 -11.70 1.27 -0.61
C GLU A 28 -12.02 0.39 0.62
N ILE A 29 -12.95 0.83 1.48
CA ILE A 29 -13.37 0.10 2.69
C ILE A 29 -13.82 -1.32 2.37
N ASP A 30 -14.63 -1.50 1.32
CA ASP A 30 -15.23 -2.80 1.03
C ASP A 30 -14.18 -3.83 0.65
N ARG A 31 -13.19 -3.43 -0.14
CA ARG A 31 -12.01 -4.27 -0.47
C ARG A 31 -11.18 -4.59 0.77
N ILE A 32 -11.04 -3.64 1.70
CA ILE A 32 -10.35 -3.88 2.98
C ILE A 32 -11.09 -4.95 3.78
N LYS A 33 -12.42 -4.85 3.90
CA LYS A 33 -13.24 -5.81 4.64
C LYS A 33 -13.15 -7.21 4.04
N GLU A 34 -13.25 -7.32 2.72
CA GLU A 34 -13.12 -8.59 2.01
C GLU A 34 -11.73 -9.22 2.22
N ALA A 35 -10.67 -8.42 2.08
CA ALA A 35 -9.30 -8.88 2.33
C ALA A 35 -9.10 -9.32 3.78
N LEU A 36 -9.65 -8.57 4.75
CA LEU A 36 -9.58 -8.91 6.17
C LEU A 36 -10.31 -10.23 6.46
N GLN A 37 -11.53 -10.40 5.95
CA GLN A 37 -12.30 -11.63 6.13
C GLN A 37 -11.57 -12.85 5.57
N LEU A 38 -11.00 -12.74 4.37
CA LEU A 38 -10.23 -13.81 3.76
C LEU A 38 -8.96 -14.13 4.56
N ASN A 39 -8.28 -13.11 5.08
CA ASN A 39 -7.08 -13.29 5.91
C ASN A 39 -7.41 -13.96 7.25
N MET A 40 -8.53 -13.58 7.87
CA MET A 40 -9.01 -14.12 9.15
C MET A 40 -9.74 -15.47 9.01
N GLN A 41 -9.98 -15.95 7.79
CA GLN A 41 -10.66 -17.22 7.57
C GLN A 41 -9.89 -18.38 8.21
N GLY A 42 -10.58 -19.16 9.05
CA GLY A 42 -10.01 -20.31 9.76
C GLY A 42 -9.12 -19.94 10.95
N VAL A 43 -9.11 -18.68 11.40
CA VAL A 43 -8.47 -18.28 12.66
C VAL A 43 -9.49 -18.48 13.78
N GLU A 44 -9.25 -19.47 14.63
CA GLU A 44 -10.00 -19.67 15.86
C GLU A 44 -9.29 -18.94 17.00
N LEU A 45 -10.00 -18.01 17.64
CA LEU A 45 -9.53 -17.31 18.83
C LEU A 45 -10.19 -17.91 20.07
N SER A 46 -9.46 -17.90 21.17
CA SER A 46 -9.91 -18.36 22.49
C SER A 46 -10.20 -17.17 23.42
N ASP A 47 -10.57 -17.41 24.67
CA ASP A 47 -10.66 -16.38 25.70
C ASP A 47 -9.28 -15.99 26.30
N ASN A 48 -8.20 -16.62 25.86
CA ASN A 48 -6.84 -16.33 26.33
C ASN A 48 -6.14 -15.32 25.42
N PHE A 49 -5.88 -14.12 25.95
CA PHE A 49 -5.20 -13.04 25.25
C PHE A 49 -3.81 -13.43 24.72
N LEU A 50 -3.03 -14.18 25.51
CA LEU A 50 -1.67 -14.56 25.13
C LEU A 50 -1.69 -15.57 23.98
N ASP A 51 -2.55 -16.58 24.07
CA ASP A 51 -2.68 -17.61 23.03
C ASP A 51 -3.18 -16.99 21.72
N ASN A 52 -4.14 -16.07 21.80
CA ASN A 52 -4.62 -15.30 20.67
C ASN A 52 -3.51 -14.46 20.03
N SER A 53 -2.71 -13.78 20.85
CA SER A 53 -1.60 -12.95 20.36
C SER A 53 -0.55 -13.79 19.64
N VAL A 54 -0.19 -14.95 20.18
CA VAL A 54 0.75 -15.88 19.54
C VAL A 54 0.18 -16.40 18.22
N THR A 55 -1.09 -16.78 18.19
CA THR A 55 -1.79 -17.28 17.00
C THR A 55 -1.80 -16.23 15.89
N LEU A 56 -2.17 -14.98 16.22
CA LEU A 56 -2.21 -13.88 15.28
C LEU A 56 -0.81 -13.51 14.77
N LEU A 57 0.21 -13.51 15.62
CA LEU A 57 1.60 -13.24 15.20
C LEU A 57 2.15 -14.31 14.25
N GLN A 58 1.89 -15.59 14.53
CA GLN A 58 2.30 -16.69 13.65
C GLN A 58 1.60 -16.61 12.29
N ARG A 59 0.31 -16.26 12.29
CA ARG A 59 -0.47 -16.04 11.08
C ARG A 59 0.06 -14.86 10.27
N TYR A 60 0.27 -13.72 10.92
CA TYR A 60 0.84 -12.52 10.31
C TYR A 60 2.19 -12.83 9.64
N ARG A 61 3.09 -13.53 10.34
CA ARG A 61 4.38 -13.94 9.79
C ARG A 61 4.23 -14.82 8.54
N THR A 62 3.32 -15.80 8.57
CA THR A 62 3.03 -16.67 7.42
C THR A 62 2.53 -15.86 6.22
N MET A 63 1.65 -14.90 6.45
CA MET A 63 1.14 -14.01 5.38
C MET A 63 2.25 -13.14 4.79
N MET A 64 3.12 -12.59 5.62
CA MET A 64 4.28 -11.80 5.15
C MET A 64 5.17 -12.62 4.21
N TYR A 65 5.47 -13.88 4.56
CA TYR A 65 6.24 -14.76 3.68
C TYR A 65 5.49 -15.13 2.39
N ALA A 66 4.17 -15.27 2.44
CA ALA A 66 3.37 -15.52 1.23
C ALA A 66 3.39 -14.32 0.26
N VAL A 67 3.53 -13.11 0.78
CA VAL A 67 3.61 -11.86 0.00
C VAL A 67 5.01 -11.64 -0.57
N TYR A 68 6.07 -12.16 0.08
CA TYR A 68 7.46 -12.02 -0.37
C TYR A 68 7.73 -12.54 -1.79
N TYR A 69 7.06 -13.62 -2.20
CA TYR A 69 7.22 -14.21 -3.52
C TYR A 69 6.39 -13.52 -4.62
N LYS A 70 5.66 -12.44 -4.28
CA LYS A 70 4.77 -11.73 -5.20
C LYS A 70 5.47 -10.50 -5.78
N GLN A 71 5.04 -10.10 -6.97
CA GLN A 71 5.52 -8.87 -7.58
C GLN A 71 5.12 -7.66 -6.74
N PRO A 72 5.94 -6.60 -6.63
CA PRO A 72 5.62 -5.41 -5.85
C PRO A 72 4.30 -4.71 -6.24
N SER A 73 3.88 -4.84 -7.50
CA SER A 73 2.61 -4.32 -8.02
C SER A 73 1.40 -5.21 -7.70
N HIS A 74 1.60 -6.40 -7.13
CA HIS A 74 0.52 -7.31 -6.80
C HIS A 74 -0.36 -6.69 -5.70
N PRO A 75 -1.70 -6.69 -5.83
CA PRO A 75 -2.60 -6.04 -4.88
C PRO A 75 -2.29 -6.40 -3.42
N GLN A 76 -2.18 -7.68 -3.08
CA GLN A 76 -1.86 -8.10 -1.71
C GLN A 76 -0.55 -7.50 -1.14
N VAL A 77 0.48 -7.25 -1.96
CA VAL A 77 1.69 -6.55 -1.51
C VAL A 77 1.36 -5.09 -1.22
N MET A 78 0.68 -4.42 -2.14
CA MET A 78 0.30 -3.02 -2.00
C MET A 78 -0.59 -2.78 -0.77
N TRP A 79 -1.59 -3.62 -0.56
CA TRP A 79 -2.51 -3.55 0.59
C TRP A 79 -1.84 -3.84 1.93
N SER A 80 -0.83 -4.71 1.96
CA SER A 80 -0.14 -5.07 3.20
C SER A 80 0.97 -4.12 3.60
N HIS A 81 1.53 -3.36 2.65
CA HIS A 81 2.71 -2.50 2.91
C HIS A 81 2.47 -1.00 2.69
N PHE A 82 1.52 -0.62 1.83
CA PHE A 82 1.33 0.78 1.42
C PHE A 82 -0.08 1.34 1.62
N LEU A 83 -1.11 0.48 1.72
CA LEU A 83 -2.51 0.88 1.92
C LEU A 83 -3.06 0.33 3.25
N LEU A 84 -2.29 0.45 4.33
CA LEU A 84 -2.77 0.04 5.65
C LEU A 84 -3.97 0.92 6.05
N PRO A 85 -5.14 0.33 6.40
CA PRO A 85 -6.36 1.10 6.61
C PRO A 85 -6.27 2.15 7.74
N HIS A 86 -5.38 1.92 8.71
CA HIS A 86 -5.20 2.78 9.88
C HIS A 86 -4.15 3.88 9.67
N ASP A 87 -3.41 3.85 8.56
CA ASP A 87 -2.45 4.91 8.26
C ASP A 87 -3.20 6.20 7.90
N VAL A 88 -2.73 7.31 8.48
CA VAL A 88 -3.29 8.65 8.32
C VAL A 88 -2.54 9.50 7.29
N HIS A 89 -1.57 8.90 6.60
CA HIS A 89 -0.70 9.59 5.65
C HIS A 89 -0.65 8.82 4.33
N GLY A 90 -0.64 9.56 3.20
CA GLY A 90 -0.36 8.98 1.90
C GLY A 90 1.10 8.57 1.76
N VAL A 91 1.36 7.53 0.98
CA VAL A 91 2.71 7.00 0.72
C VAL A 91 2.97 6.99 -0.78
N THR A 92 4.21 7.29 -1.19
CA THR A 92 4.62 7.20 -2.59
C THR A 92 5.71 6.15 -2.76
N SER A 93 5.62 5.33 -3.80
CA SER A 93 6.67 4.39 -4.17
C SER A 93 7.30 4.83 -5.50
N TYR A 94 8.56 5.25 -5.42
CA TYR A 94 9.35 5.63 -6.59
C TYR A 94 9.49 4.45 -7.57
N ALA A 95 9.77 3.26 -7.05
CA ALA A 95 9.99 2.06 -7.86
C ALA A 95 8.74 1.60 -8.61
N LEU A 96 7.56 1.81 -8.01
CA LEU A 96 6.28 1.48 -8.65
C LEU A 96 5.74 2.63 -9.51
N ASN A 97 6.31 3.82 -9.40
CA ASN A 97 5.73 5.06 -9.92
C ASN A 97 4.26 5.23 -9.49
N LYS A 98 3.98 4.97 -8.21
CA LYS A 98 2.63 5.02 -7.64
C LYS A 98 2.55 5.87 -6.38
N PHE A 99 1.40 6.49 -6.17
CA PHE A 99 1.00 7.04 -4.87
C PHE A 99 -0.18 6.27 -4.31
N PHE A 100 -0.22 6.17 -2.98
CA PHE A 100 -1.15 5.37 -2.21
C PHE A 100 -1.83 6.27 -1.18
N ILE A 101 -3.16 6.24 -1.12
CA ILE A 101 -3.94 6.97 -0.12
C ILE A 101 -4.69 5.95 0.74
N PRO A 102 -4.23 5.68 1.97
CA PRO A 102 -4.91 4.75 2.87
C PRO A 102 -6.24 5.34 3.36
N TYR A 103 -7.12 4.46 3.84
CA TYR A 103 -8.47 4.85 4.26
C TYR A 103 -8.44 5.83 5.43
N GLY A 104 -7.54 5.64 6.40
CA GLY A 104 -7.37 6.55 7.54
C GLY A 104 -6.97 7.97 7.12
N ALA A 105 -6.28 8.13 5.99
CA ALA A 105 -5.94 9.44 5.44
C ALA A 105 -7.14 10.16 4.80
N LEU A 106 -8.23 9.45 4.46
CA LEU A 106 -9.48 10.00 3.92
C LEU A 106 -10.42 10.54 5.00
N SER A 107 -9.87 10.94 6.16
CA SER A 107 -10.65 11.46 7.27
C SER A 107 -10.28 12.92 7.58
N ALA A 108 -11.12 13.58 8.36
CA ALA A 108 -10.86 14.94 8.82
C ALA A 108 -9.51 15.01 9.57
N PRO A 109 -8.72 16.09 9.39
CA PRO A 109 -9.07 17.35 8.73
C PRO A 109 -8.74 17.42 7.23
N LEU A 110 -8.19 16.35 6.64
CA LEU A 110 -7.67 16.39 5.27
C LEU A 110 -8.77 16.27 4.22
N PHE A 111 -9.79 15.47 4.50
CA PHE A 111 -10.95 15.28 3.67
C PHE A 111 -12.21 15.48 4.52
N PHE A 112 -13.15 16.29 4.01
CA PHE A 112 -14.46 16.51 4.61
C PHE A 112 -15.48 15.76 3.76
N ASP A 113 -16.38 15.02 4.40
CA ASP A 113 -17.54 14.37 3.77
C ASP A 113 -18.56 15.40 3.26
#